data_AF-A0A6B1FBT8-F1
#
_entry.id   AF-A0A6B1FBT8-F1
#
_cell.length_a   1.000
_cell.length_b   1.000
_cell.length_c   1.000
_cell.angle_alpha   90.00
_cell.angle_beta   90.00
_cell.angle_gamma   90.00
#
_symmetry.space_group_name_H-M   'P 1'
#
loop_
_entity.id
_entity.type
_entity.pdbx_description
1 polymer ?
#
loop_
_entity_poly.entity_id
_entity_poly.type
_entity_poly.pdbx_seq_one_letter_code
_entity_poly.pdbx_strand_id
1 'polypeptide(L)'
;LDHPVFNTFYEIDEILQVPAYGRFWGGATWERDGYVPYVKGIEDDDGRLMVIINWNTDLGDAWEWAEQPDYPLQYSTFAFQMGVNMIVYAMSH
;
A
#
# COMPACT_ATOMS: atom_id res chain seq x y z
N LEU A 1 1.39 5.27 -11.60
CA LEU A 1 0.15 4.54 -11.24
C LEU A 1 -0.50 3.89 -12.46
N ASP A 2 0.18 3.90 -13.61
CA ASP A 2 -0.35 3.36 -14.87
C ASP A 2 -0.32 1.82 -14.95
N HIS A 3 0.46 1.16 -14.10
CA HIS A 3 0.54 -0.30 -14.08
C HIS A 3 -0.80 -0.92 -13.65
N PRO A 4 -1.27 -2.02 -14.28
CA PRO A 4 -2.58 -2.59 -14.00
C PRO A 4 -2.83 -2.95 -12.53
N VAL A 5 -1.79 -3.29 -11.76
CA VAL A 5 -1.89 -3.55 -10.30
C VAL A 5 -2.50 -2.39 -9.51
N PHE A 6 -2.52 -1.16 -10.02
CA PHE A 6 -3.16 -0.03 -9.35
C PHE A 6 -4.65 0.13 -9.71
N ASN A 7 -5.14 -0.58 -10.74
CA ASN A 7 -6.46 -0.35 -11.33
C ASN A 7 -7.20 -1.67 -11.67
N THR A 8 -6.76 -2.82 -11.15
CA THR A 8 -7.30 -4.14 -11.54
C THR A 8 -8.70 -4.40 -10.94
N PHE A 9 -8.94 -3.96 -9.70
CA PHE A 9 -10.24 -4.09 -9.03
C PHE A 9 -10.70 -2.75 -8.43
N TYR A 10 -9.84 -2.14 -7.62
CA TYR A 10 -9.96 -0.75 -7.19
C TYR A 10 -9.05 0.15 -8.03
N GLU A 11 -9.45 1.41 -8.17
CA GLU A 11 -8.61 2.49 -8.73
C GLU A 11 -7.81 3.14 -7.60
N ILE A 12 -6.50 3.23 -7.77
CA ILE A 12 -5.57 3.82 -6.81
C ILE A 12 -4.95 5.07 -7.42
N ASP A 13 -5.42 6.23 -6.96
CA ASP A 13 -4.96 7.54 -7.44
C ASP A 13 -3.75 8.10 -6.69
N GLU A 14 -3.46 7.57 -5.50
CA GLU A 14 -2.40 8.04 -4.64
C GLU A 14 -1.75 6.88 -3.87
N ILE A 15 -0.42 6.94 -3.72
CA ILE A 15 0.31 6.06 -2.81
C ILE A 15 0.43 6.75 -1.47
N LEU A 16 -0.28 6.24 -0.46
CA LEU A 16 -0.22 6.77 0.89
C LEU A 16 0.98 6.23 1.66
N GLN A 17 1.62 7.12 2.42
CA GLN A 17 2.54 6.71 3.48
C GLN A 17 1.74 6.33 4.72
N VAL A 18 1.69 5.04 5.02
CA VAL A 18 0.99 4.52 6.19
C VAL A 18 1.82 4.79 7.45
N PRO A 19 1.26 5.46 8.47
CA PRO A 19 1.92 5.67 9.75
C PRO A 19 1.94 4.39 10.57
N ALA A 20 3.00 4.20 11.36
CA ALA A 20 2.97 3.24 12.45
C ALA A 20 1.90 3.61 13.51
N TYR A 21 1.34 2.63 14.21
CA TYR A 21 0.40 2.87 15.29
C TYR A 21 1.05 3.72 16.39
N GLY A 22 0.32 4.74 16.85
CA GLY A 22 0.82 5.74 17.79
C GLY A 22 1.56 6.91 17.15
N ARG A 23 2.17 6.76 15.96
CA ARG A 23 2.85 7.87 15.26
C ARG A 23 1.89 8.87 14.62
N PHE A 24 0.72 8.39 14.17
CA PHE A 24 -0.29 9.25 13.55
C PHE A 24 -0.76 10.38 14.48
N TRP A 25 -0.74 10.19 15.81
CA TRP A 25 -1.03 11.24 16.79
C TRP A 25 -0.07 12.42 16.74
N GLY A 26 1.19 12.17 16.36
CA GLY A 26 2.23 13.19 16.21
C GLY A 26 2.21 13.87 14.84
N GLY A 27 1.28 13.50 13.95
CA GLY A 27 1.18 14.01 12.57
C GLY A 27 2.28 13.52 11.62
N ALA A 28 3.22 12.71 12.10
CA ALA A 28 4.27 12.11 11.29
C ALA A 28 3.83 10.73 10.80
N THR A 29 3.90 10.51 9.49
CA THR A 29 3.57 9.24 8.84
C THR A 29 4.78 8.35 8.58
N TRP A 30 5.98 8.84 8.83
CA TRP A 30 7.24 8.16 8.57
C TRP A 30 8.01 7.87 9.87
N GLU A 31 8.93 6.92 9.77
CA GLU A 31 9.95 6.68 10.77
C GLU A 31 11.34 6.94 10.20
N ARG A 32 12.24 7.46 11.04
CA ARG A 32 13.65 7.72 10.70
C ARG A 32 13.80 8.45 9.37
N ASP A 33 14.32 7.79 8.34
CA ASP A 33 14.57 8.32 7.00
C ASP A 33 13.56 7.83 5.93
N GLY A 34 12.52 7.11 6.36
CA GLY A 34 11.49 6.53 5.50
C GLY A 34 10.45 7.53 4.97
N TYR A 35 10.85 8.75 4.61
CA TYR A 35 9.97 9.89 4.34
C TYR A 35 9.08 9.76 3.10
N VAL A 36 9.54 9.07 2.06
CA VAL A 36 8.85 9.05 0.77
C VAL A 36 8.35 7.64 0.46
N PRO A 37 7.04 7.46 0.27
CA PRO A 37 6.46 6.18 -0.10
C PRO A 37 6.68 5.86 -1.58
N TYR A 38 6.95 4.60 -1.89
CA TYR A 38 6.98 4.08 -3.25
C TYR A 38 6.38 2.68 -3.30
N VAL A 39 5.75 2.35 -4.41
CA VAL A 39 5.47 0.96 -4.78
C VAL A 39 6.38 0.61 -5.93
N LYS A 40 7.21 -0.43 -5.74
CA LYS A 40 8.17 -0.90 -6.74
C LYS A 40 7.77 -2.29 -7.22
N GLY A 41 8.24 -2.63 -8.41
CA GLY A 41 7.97 -3.92 -9.04
C GLY A 41 9.23 -4.57 -9.58
N ILE A 42 9.22 -5.90 -9.65
CA ILE A 42 10.13 -6.68 -10.50
C ILE A 42 9.24 -7.41 -11.51
N GLU A 43 9.50 -7.15 -12.79
CA GLU A 43 8.78 -7.76 -13.90
C GLU A 43 9.59 -8.94 -14.48
N ASP A 44 8.89 -9.91 -15.09
CA ASP A 44 9.51 -10.94 -15.91
C ASP A 44 9.81 -10.46 -17.34
N ASP A 45 10.34 -11.34 -18.19
CA ASP A 45 10.70 -11.01 -19.58
C ASP A 45 9.48 -10.65 -20.45
N ASP A 46 8.26 -11.02 -20.02
CA ASP A 46 7.00 -10.72 -20.70
C ASP A 46 6.32 -9.44 -20.14
N GLY A 47 6.96 -8.75 -19.19
CA GLY A 47 6.45 -7.52 -18.58
C GLY A 47 5.37 -7.77 -17.51
N ARG A 48 5.24 -8.99 -16.98
CA ARG A 48 4.31 -9.29 -15.89
C ARG A 48 4.97 -9.03 -14.55
N LEU A 49 4.25 -8.40 -13.64
CA LEU A 49 4.73 -8.11 -12.30
C LEU A 49 4.83 -9.39 -11.46
N MET A 50 6.06 -9.79 -11.13
CA MET A 50 6.35 -10.99 -10.35
C MET A 50 6.54 -10.71 -8.87
N VAL A 51 7.07 -9.53 -8.54
CA VAL A 51 7.30 -9.10 -7.16
C VAL A 51 6.82 -7.68 -7.00
N ILE A 52 6.01 -7.43 -5.97
CA ILE A 52 5.64 -6.08 -5.53
C ILE A 52 6.34 -5.74 -4.22
N ILE A 53 6.88 -4.52 -4.13
CA ILE A 53 7.60 -4.03 -2.96
C ILE A 53 6.92 -2.73 -2.52
N ASN A 54 6.28 -2.80 -1.35
CA ASN A 54 5.69 -1.68 -0.65
C ASN A 54 6.78 -0.98 0.18
N TRP A 55 7.39 0.06 -0.39
CA TRP A 55 8.52 0.76 0.19
C TRP A 55 8.04 1.99 0.96
N ASN A 56 8.26 2.01 2.28
CA ASN A 56 7.79 3.06 3.19
C ASN A 56 6.26 3.29 3.15
N THR A 57 5.47 2.28 2.83
CA THR A 57 3.99 2.33 2.83
C THR A 57 3.37 1.40 3.87
N ASP A 58 4.16 0.66 4.64
CA ASP A 58 3.79 -0.25 5.75
C ASP A 58 2.32 -0.73 5.79
N LEU A 59 1.88 -1.39 4.71
CA LEU A 59 0.49 -1.84 4.60
C LEU A 59 0.07 -2.78 5.73
N GLY A 60 1.03 -3.48 6.33
CA GLY A 60 0.81 -4.43 7.42
C GLY A 60 0.24 -3.76 8.65
N ASP A 61 0.79 -2.60 9.03
CA ASP A 61 0.32 -1.87 10.21
C ASP A 61 -1.11 -1.35 9.99
N ALA A 62 -1.42 -0.87 8.78
CA ALA A 62 -2.79 -0.50 8.41
C ALA A 62 -3.79 -1.67 8.45
N TRP A 63 -3.34 -2.92 8.24
CA TRP A 63 -4.19 -4.10 8.40
C TRP A 63 -4.33 -4.51 9.87
N GLU A 64 -3.25 -4.46 10.65
CA GLU A 64 -3.24 -4.83 12.07
C GLU A 64 -4.20 -3.97 12.90
N TRP A 65 -4.27 -2.67 12.60
CA TRP A 65 -5.02 -1.69 13.39
C TRP A 65 -6.33 -1.23 12.74
N ALA A 66 -6.80 -1.91 11.69
CA ALA A 66 -8.00 -1.50 10.93
C ALA A 66 -9.28 -1.39 11.77
N GLU A 67 -9.39 -2.16 12.86
CA GLU A 67 -10.54 -2.16 13.77
C GLU A 67 -10.33 -1.24 14.99
N GLN A 68 -9.19 -0.55 15.10
CA GLN A 68 -8.99 0.42 16.16
C GLN A 68 -9.71 1.73 15.81
N PRO A 69 -10.67 2.19 16.63
CA PRO A 69 -11.48 3.37 16.30
C PRO A 69 -10.68 4.66 16.12
N ASP A 70 -9.49 4.73 16.71
CA ASP A 70 -8.60 5.88 16.65
C ASP A 70 -7.64 5.85 15.46
N TYR A 71 -7.44 4.70 14.82
CA TYR A 71 -6.57 4.59 13.66
C TYR A 71 -7.23 5.22 12.42
N PRO A 72 -6.55 6.13 11.68
CA PRO A 72 -7.19 6.81 10.56
C PRO A 72 -7.57 5.85 9.42
N LEU A 73 -8.88 5.69 9.20
CA LEU A 73 -9.47 4.71 8.28
C LEU A 73 -8.89 4.76 6.86
N GLN A 74 -8.49 5.94 6.37
CA GLN A 74 -7.93 6.10 5.03
C GLN A 74 -6.73 5.19 4.75
N TYR A 75 -5.89 4.93 5.76
CA TYR A 75 -4.72 4.07 5.60
C TYR A 75 -5.10 2.60 5.48
N SER A 76 -6.05 2.14 6.31
CA SER A 76 -6.61 0.80 6.19
C SER A 76 -7.35 0.60 4.88
N THR A 77 -8.14 1.57 4.44
CA THR A 77 -8.80 1.56 3.12
C THR A 77 -7.77 1.37 2.00
N PHE A 78 -6.73 2.22 1.95
CA PHE A 78 -5.66 2.11 0.96
C PHE A 78 -4.97 0.73 1.01
N ALA A 79 -4.63 0.25 2.20
CA ALA A 79 -3.97 -1.04 2.37
C ALA A 79 -4.84 -2.21 1.90
N PHE A 80 -6.14 -2.21 2.20
CA PHE A 80 -7.05 -3.23 1.70
C PHE A 80 -7.24 -3.15 0.18
N GLN A 81 -7.39 -1.95 -0.38
CA GLN A 81 -7.54 -1.78 -1.82
C GLN A 81 -6.30 -2.27 -2.57
N MET A 82 -5.10 -1.90 -2.10
CA MET A 82 -3.83 -2.40 -2.62
C MET A 82 -3.72 -3.92 -2.49
N GLY A 83 -4.05 -4.48 -1.33
CA GLY A 83 -4.02 -5.94 -1.11
C GLY A 83 -4.95 -6.71 -2.03
N VAL A 84 -6.20 -6.24 -2.20
CA VAL A 84 -7.16 -6.84 -3.14
C VAL A 84 -6.63 -6.75 -4.57
N ASN A 85 -6.13 -5.60 -5.00
CA ASN A 85 -5.57 -5.45 -6.33
C ASN A 85 -4.38 -6.39 -6.58
N MET A 86 -3.47 -6.56 -5.62
CA MET A 86 -2.34 -7.49 -5.73
C MET A 86 -2.81 -8.93 -5.97
N ILE A 87 -3.79 -9.39 -5.20
CA ILE A 87 -4.34 -10.75 -5.32
C ILE A 87 -5.04 -10.91 -6.67
N VAL A 88 -5.91 -9.97 -7.04
CA VAL A 88 -6.66 -10.07 -8.31
C VAL A 88 -5.71 -10.00 -9.50
N TYR A 89 -4.71 -9.10 -9.48
CA TYR A 89 -3.69 -9.02 -10.53
C TYR A 89 -2.96 -10.36 -10.69
N ALA A 90 -2.46 -10.93 -9.59
CA ALA A 90 -1.72 -12.21 -9.60
C ALA A 90 -2.55 -13.40 -10.08
N MET A 91 -3.88 -13.30 -10.02
CA MET A 91 -4.80 -14.33 -10.51
C MET A 91 -5.32 -14.10 -11.93
N SER A 92 -4.99 -12.98 -12.57
CA SER A 92 -5.60 -12.56 -13.84
C SER A 92 -4.62 -12.14 -14.95
N HIS A 93 -3.33 -11.97 -14.66
CA HIS A 93 -2.27 -11.57 -15.59
C HIS A 93 -1.12 -12.58 -15.55
#